data_AF-A0A7S1SW51-F1
#
_entry.id   AF-A0A7S1SW51-F1
#
_cell.length_a   1.000
_cell.length_b   1.000
_cell.length_c   1.000
_cell.angle_alpha   90.00
_cell.angle_beta   90.00
_cell.angle_gamma   90.00
#
_symmetry.space_group_name_H-M   'P 1'
#
loop_
_entity.id
_entity.type
_entity.pdbx_description
1 polymer ?
#
loop_
_entity_poly.entity_id
_entity_poly.type
_entity_poly.pdbx_seq_one_letter_code
_entity_poly.pdbx_strand_id
1 'polypeptide(L)'
;AVLQGHNASVLRVAINERDNQIISMSVDKTIKVWDIRNHKCMQTFHDDDTYRPENTITAMMYDNTKRWLVTGNTTLKTWPLRSVINKTSGAHSAPVSKVLYSPNFSEAISADHAGTVCVWVASTGKLRFRFTRAHSDHRITAMTLDSNCR
;
A
#
# COMPACT_ATOMS: atom_id res chain seq x y z
N ALA A 1 18.18 -6.62 -6.66
CA ALA A 1 17.17 -7.67 -6.95
C ALA A 1 16.60 -7.45 -8.35
N VAL A 2 16.10 -8.51 -9.00
CA VAL A 2 15.49 -8.43 -10.34
C VAL A 2 13.98 -8.61 -10.21
N LEU A 3 13.20 -7.72 -10.84
CA LEU A 3 11.74 -7.80 -10.89
C LEU A 3 11.31 -8.52 -12.19
N GLN A 4 11.02 -9.82 -12.09
CA GLN A 4 10.60 -10.63 -13.23
C GLN A 4 9.08 -10.75 -13.30
N GLY A 5 8.52 -10.71 -14.51
CA GLY A 5 7.10 -11.00 -14.74
C GLY A 5 6.47 -10.35 -15.98
N HIS A 6 7.14 -9.41 -16.63
CA HIS A 6 6.73 -8.97 -17.97
C HIS A 6 7.13 -10.01 -19.02
N ASN A 7 6.25 -10.23 -20.01
CA ASN A 7 6.45 -11.19 -21.10
C ASN A 7 7.01 -10.55 -22.38
N ALA A 8 7.25 -9.23 -22.36
CA ALA A 8 7.89 -8.49 -23.45
C ALA A 8 8.63 -7.25 -22.91
N SER A 9 9.29 -6.52 -23.80
CA SER A 9 10.10 -5.35 -23.48
C SER A 9 9.38 -4.33 -22.60
N VAL A 10 10.05 -3.90 -21.52
CA VAL A 10 9.59 -2.79 -20.69
C VAL A 10 9.88 -1.48 -21.42
N LEU A 11 8.84 -0.67 -21.60
CA LEU A 11 8.89 0.57 -22.37
C LEU A 11 9.13 1.80 -21.47
N ARG A 12 8.49 1.81 -20.31
CA ARG A 12 8.51 2.93 -19.35
C ARG A 12 8.50 2.41 -17.93
N VAL A 13 9.13 3.17 -17.05
CA VAL A 13 9.17 2.92 -15.61
C VAL A 13 8.95 4.24 -14.88
N ALA A 14 8.18 4.22 -13.80
CA ALA A 14 8.06 5.32 -12.86
C ALA A 14 8.23 4.82 -11.42
N ILE A 15 8.63 5.73 -10.54
CA ILE A 15 8.78 5.48 -9.11
C ILE A 15 7.71 6.27 -8.38
N ASN A 16 6.95 5.58 -7.53
CA ASN A 16 6.11 6.18 -6.51
C ASN A 16 6.82 6.03 -5.16
N GLU A 17 7.57 7.06 -4.77
CA GLU A 17 8.34 7.06 -3.52
C GLU A 17 7.43 7.02 -2.29
N ARG A 18 6.24 7.64 -2.37
CA ARG A 18 5.30 7.73 -1.25
C ARG A 18 4.87 6.35 -0.76
N ASP A 19 4.54 5.45 -1.68
CA ASP A 19 4.09 4.10 -1.33
C ASP A 19 5.18 3.03 -1.52
N ASN A 20 6.43 3.41 -1.80
CA ASN A 20 7.55 2.50 -2.12
C ASN A 20 7.22 1.54 -3.27
N GLN A 21 6.70 2.08 -4.37
CA GLN A 21 6.31 1.30 -5.54
C GLN A 21 7.13 1.67 -6.78
N ILE A 22 7.40 0.66 -7.61
CA ILE A 22 7.82 0.85 -9.00
C ILE A 22 6.61 0.53 -9.88
N ILE A 23 6.40 1.31 -10.92
CA ILE A 23 5.37 1.07 -11.93
C ILE A 23 6.10 0.85 -13.24
N SER A 24 5.88 -0.29 -13.90
CA SER A 24 6.45 -0.60 -15.20
C SER A 24 5.36 -0.90 -16.22
N MET A 25 5.63 -0.52 -17.46
CA MET A 25 4.74 -0.75 -18.60
C MET A 25 5.50 -1.48 -19.68
N SER A 26 4.84 -2.44 -20.33
CA SER A 26 5.46 -3.30 -21.31
C SER A 26 4.66 -3.41 -22.60
N VAL A 27 5.36 -3.83 -23.66
CA VAL A 27 4.77 -4.26 -24.95
C VAL A 27 3.80 -5.43 -24.76
N ASP A 28 3.89 -6.17 -23.64
CA ASP A 28 2.97 -7.27 -23.31
C ASP A 28 1.55 -6.79 -22.94
N LYS A 29 1.27 -5.49 -23.09
CA LYS A 29 0.00 -4.82 -22.76
C LYS A 29 -0.33 -4.83 -21.29
N THR A 30 0.66 -5.02 -20.42
CA THR A 30 0.45 -4.95 -18.98
C THR A 30 1.17 -3.77 -18.34
N ILE A 31 0.54 -3.27 -17.29
CA ILE A 31 1.14 -2.33 -16.34
C ILE A 31 1.30 -3.10 -15.03
N LYS A 32 2.53 -3.20 -14.53
CA LYS A 32 2.82 -3.87 -13.27
C LYS A 32 3.25 -2.87 -12.22
N VAL A 33 2.73 -3.05 -11.01
CA VAL A 33 3.09 -2.27 -9.82
C VAL A 33 3.84 -3.19 -8.89
N TRP A 34 5.04 -2.79 -8.49
CA TRP A 34 5.97 -3.62 -7.74
C TRP A 34 6.25 -2.99 -6.38
N ASP A 35 6.27 -3.82 -5.34
CA ASP A 35 6.76 -3.44 -4.03
C ASP A 35 8.30 -3.36 -4.06
N ILE A 36 8.86 -2.19 -3.77
CA ILE A 36 10.33 -2.00 -3.76
C ILE A 36 10.99 -2.80 -2.65
N ARG A 37 10.33 -2.96 -1.50
CA ARG A 37 10.90 -3.63 -0.31
C ARG A 37 10.93 -5.13 -0.46
N ASN A 38 9.86 -5.69 -1.02
CA ASN A 38 9.66 -7.13 -1.11
C ASN A 38 9.95 -7.70 -2.50
N HIS A 39 10.19 -6.84 -3.49
CA HIS A 39 10.47 -7.21 -4.88
C HIS A 39 9.38 -8.06 -5.53
N LYS A 40 8.11 -7.82 -5.16
CA LYS A 40 6.94 -8.58 -5.64
C LYS A 40 6.01 -7.72 -6.47
N CYS A 41 5.44 -8.32 -7.51
CA CYS A 41 4.36 -7.73 -8.27
C CYS A 41 3.09 -7.70 -7.40
N MET A 42 2.58 -6.50 -7.17
CA MET A 42 1.41 -6.22 -6.33
C MET A 42 0.13 -6.13 -7.14
N GLN A 43 0.23 -5.54 -8.32
CA GLN A 43 -0.90 -5.30 -9.22
C GLN A 43 -0.45 -5.53 -10.66
N THR A 44 -1.36 -6.03 -11.48
CA THR A 44 -1.19 -6.11 -12.92
C THR A 44 -2.48 -5.60 -13.55
N PHE A 45 -2.36 -4.54 -14.33
CA PHE A 45 -3.44 -4.04 -15.18
C PHE A 45 -3.20 -4.54 -16.59
N HIS A 46 -4.29 -4.91 -17.27
CA HIS A 46 -4.25 -5.31 -18.67
C HIS A 46 -4.87 -4.18 -19.49
N ASP A 47 -4.15 -3.74 -20.51
CA ASP A 47 -4.72 -2.88 -21.53
C ASP A 47 -5.34 -3.76 -22.62
N ASP A 48 -6.67 -3.91 -22.56
CA ASP A 48 -7.45 -4.75 -23.48
C ASP A 48 -7.53 -4.19 -24.90
N ASP A 49 -6.90 -3.04 -25.15
CA ASP A 49 -6.96 -2.36 -26.42
C ASP A 49 -6.15 -3.08 -27.52
N THR A 50 -6.66 -3.00 -28.74
CA THR A 50 -6.06 -3.61 -29.93
C THR A 50 -4.94 -2.71 -30.44
N TYR A 51 -3.85 -2.61 -29.67
CA TYR A 51 -2.68 -1.85 -30.07
C TYR A 51 -2.17 -2.26 -31.44
N ARG A 52 -2.03 -1.28 -32.34
CA ARG A 52 -1.04 -1.34 -33.40
C ARG A 52 0.35 -1.04 -32.81
N PRO A 53 1.44 -1.60 -33.33
CA PRO A 53 2.79 -1.37 -32.81
C PRO A 53 3.18 0.12 -32.69
N GLU A 54 2.65 0.93 -33.60
CA GLU A 54 2.82 2.39 -33.66
C GLU A 54 2.12 3.18 -32.54
N ASN A 55 1.21 2.56 -31.77
CA ASN A 55 0.47 3.22 -30.70
C ASN A 55 1.16 3.18 -29.33
N THR A 56 2.45 2.86 -29.27
CA THR A 56 3.24 2.73 -28.03
C THR A 56 2.98 3.88 -27.05
N ILE A 57 2.75 3.56 -25.77
CA ILE A 57 2.47 4.55 -24.73
C ILE A 57 3.65 5.52 -24.60
N THR A 58 3.38 6.80 -24.86
CA THR A 58 4.40 7.84 -24.93
C THR A 58 4.60 8.52 -23.58
N ALA A 59 3.54 8.61 -22.76
CA ALA A 59 3.53 9.36 -21.52
C ALA A 59 2.94 8.58 -20.35
N MET A 60 3.46 8.85 -19.15
CA MET A 60 2.99 8.31 -17.88
C MET A 60 3.07 9.39 -16.80
N MET A 61 2.05 9.50 -15.96
CA MET A 61 2.03 10.37 -14.79
C MET A 61 1.34 9.66 -13.63
N TYR A 62 1.86 9.84 -12.41
CA TYR A 62 1.23 9.36 -11.19
C TYR A 62 0.65 10.52 -10.37
N ASP A 63 -0.64 10.44 -10.05
CA ASP A 63 -1.30 11.33 -9.09
C ASP A 63 -1.18 10.73 -7.68
N ASN A 64 -0.24 11.27 -6.90
CA ASN A 64 -0.02 10.90 -5.49
C ASN A 64 -1.24 11.15 -4.57
N THR A 65 -2.13 12.05 -4.97
CA THR A 65 -3.28 12.51 -4.17
C THR A 65 -4.46 11.59 -4.36
N LYS A 66 -4.84 11.33 -5.62
CA LYS A 66 -5.95 10.44 -5.94
C LYS A 66 -5.54 8.96 -6.00
N ARG A 67 -4.23 8.68 -6.12
CA ARG A 67 -3.62 7.36 -6.33
C ARG A 67 -3.98 6.76 -7.69
N TRP A 68 -3.84 7.57 -8.74
CA TRP A 68 -4.20 7.19 -10.09
C TRP A 68 -2.95 7.24 -10.96
N LEU A 69 -2.79 6.24 -11.80
CA LEU A 69 -1.84 6.27 -12.90
C LEU A 69 -2.57 6.78 -14.14
N VAL A 70 -2.02 7.79 -14.80
CA VAL A 70 -2.48 8.25 -16.10
C VAL A 70 -1.46 7.81 -17.14
N THR A 71 -1.94 7.14 -18.18
CA THR A 71 -1.12 6.67 -19.30
C THR A 71 -1.63 7.27 -20.59
N GLY A 72 -0.74 7.74 -21.44
CA GLY A 72 -1.09 8.42 -22.69
C GLY A 72 -0.41 7.83 -23.92
N ASN A 73 -1.21 7.57 -24.94
CA ASN A 73 -0.76 7.40 -26.33
C ASN A 73 -1.62 8.29 -27.25
N THR A 74 -2.36 7.72 -28.20
CA THR A 74 -3.50 8.35 -28.89
C THR A 74 -4.69 8.62 -27.97
N THR A 75 -4.80 7.90 -26.84
CA THR A 75 -5.84 8.06 -25.83
C THR A 75 -5.22 8.24 -24.45
N LEU A 76 -5.94 8.91 -23.55
CA LEU A 76 -5.60 8.96 -22.14
C LEU A 76 -6.40 7.90 -21.39
N LYS A 77 -5.70 7.02 -20.68
CA LYS A 77 -6.29 6.02 -19.79
C LYS A 77 -5.88 6.29 -18.36
N THR A 78 -6.75 5.90 -17.46
CA THR A 78 -6.53 6.06 -16.03
C THR A 78 -6.68 4.74 -15.32
N TRP A 79 -5.79 4.48 -14.36
CA TRP A 79 -5.72 3.22 -13.64
C TRP A 79 -5.70 3.50 -12.14
N PRO A 80 -6.69 3.00 -11.37
CA PRO A 80 -6.71 3.18 -9.94
C PRO A 80 -5.66 2.28 -9.29
N LEU A 81 -4.72 2.88 -8.57
CA LEU A 81 -3.68 2.16 -7.82
C LEU A 81 -4.17 1.85 -6.41
N ARG A 82 -4.03 0.60 -5.96
CA ARG A 82 -4.41 0.25 -4.59
C ARG A 82 -3.28 0.60 -3.64
N SER A 83 -3.65 1.08 -2.45
CA SER A 83 -2.73 1.08 -1.32
C SER A 83 -2.23 -0.33 -1.08
N VAL A 84 -0.94 -0.48 -0.84
CA VAL A 84 -0.44 -1.64 -0.11
C VAL A 84 -0.94 -1.51 1.32
N ILE A 85 -2.15 -1.98 1.59
CA ILE A 85 -2.52 -2.27 2.97
C ILE A 85 -1.68 -3.50 3.31
N ASN A 86 -0.54 -3.29 3.97
CA ASN A 86 0.20 -4.37 4.60
C ASN A 86 -0.76 -5.03 5.58
N LYS A 87 -1.39 -6.14 5.18
CA LYS A 87 -2.13 -6.98 6.10
C LYS A 87 -1.12 -7.51 7.10
N THR A 88 -1.08 -6.91 8.28
CA THR A 88 -0.30 -7.40 9.41
C THR A 88 -1.08 -8.55 10.05
N SER A 89 -1.05 -9.71 9.40
CA SER A 89 -1.58 -10.93 9.97
C SER A 89 -0.82 -11.30 11.25
N GLY A 90 -1.53 -11.72 12.29
CA GLY A 90 -0.94 -12.24 13.53
C GLY A 90 -0.51 -11.20 14.57
N ALA A 91 -0.99 -9.96 14.49
CA ALA A 91 -0.75 -8.98 15.55
C ALA A 91 -1.69 -9.14 16.75
N HIS A 92 -2.95 -9.43 16.49
CA HIS A 92 -3.96 -9.71 17.50
C HIS A 92 -4.39 -11.17 17.37
N SER A 93 -4.39 -11.89 18.49
CA SER A 93 -4.87 -13.28 18.59
C SER A 93 -6.34 -13.35 19.02
N ALA A 94 -6.95 -12.21 19.34
CA ALA A 94 -8.36 -12.06 19.69
C ALA A 94 -8.99 -10.92 18.88
N PRO A 95 -10.33 -10.81 18.81
CA PRO A 95 -11.00 -9.73 18.10
C PRO A 95 -10.54 -8.35 18.58
N VAL A 96 -10.30 -7.44 17.64
CA VAL A 96 -9.96 -6.04 17.95
C VAL A 96 -11.21 -5.34 18.51
N SER A 97 -11.12 -4.81 19.72
CA SER A 97 -12.22 -4.16 20.43
C SER A 97 -12.24 -2.63 20.26
N LYS A 98 -11.08 -2.03 20.01
CA LYS A 98 -10.87 -0.57 19.91
C LYS A 98 -9.72 -0.21 18.98
N VAL A 99 -9.85 0.94 18.32
CA VAL A 99 -8.81 1.55 17.47
C VAL A 99 -8.79 3.07 17.70
N LEU A 100 -7.61 3.67 17.77
CA LEU A 100 -7.37 5.11 17.85
C LEU A 100 -6.33 5.53 16.81
N TYR A 101 -6.38 6.80 16.40
CA TYR A 101 -5.36 7.42 15.56
C TYR A 101 -4.73 8.60 16.29
N SER A 102 -3.40 8.60 16.41
CA SER A 102 -2.60 9.69 16.93
C SER A 102 -2.06 10.54 15.77
N PRO A 103 -2.60 11.75 15.53
CA PRO A 103 -2.12 12.61 14.47
C PRO A 103 -0.69 13.13 14.72
N ASN A 104 -0.33 13.42 15.98
CA ASN A 104 0.96 13.99 16.34
C ASN A 104 2.13 13.05 15.99
N PHE A 105 1.94 11.74 16.18
CA PHE A 105 2.95 10.73 15.89
C PHE A 105 2.73 9.99 14.56
N SER A 106 1.63 10.27 13.86
CA SER A 106 1.17 9.53 12.68
C SER A 106 1.08 8.02 12.95
N GLU A 107 0.43 7.66 14.06
CA GLU A 107 0.31 6.28 14.53
C GLU A 107 -1.14 5.84 14.65
N ALA A 108 -1.40 4.56 14.33
CA ALA A 108 -2.63 3.90 14.74
C ALA A 108 -2.35 3.06 16.01
N ILE A 109 -3.34 2.95 16.88
CA ILE A 109 -3.29 2.10 18.08
C ILE A 109 -4.50 1.20 18.05
N SER A 110 -4.32 -0.11 18.19
CA SER A 110 -5.40 -1.08 18.27
C SER A 110 -5.29 -1.91 19.54
N ALA A 111 -6.44 -2.32 20.07
CA ALA A 111 -6.53 -3.19 21.23
C ALA A 111 -7.49 -4.35 20.99
N ASP A 112 -7.21 -5.51 21.59
CA ASP A 112 -8.04 -6.71 21.47
C ASP A 112 -8.68 -7.18 22.79
N HIS A 113 -9.49 -8.24 22.65
CA HIS A 113 -10.16 -8.90 23.76
C HIS A 113 -9.23 -9.67 24.72
N ALA A 114 -7.97 -9.90 24.35
CA ALA A 114 -6.98 -10.61 25.16
C ALA A 114 -6.03 -9.63 25.89
N GLY A 115 -6.36 -8.35 25.95
CA GLY A 115 -5.56 -7.33 26.63
C GLY A 115 -4.28 -6.95 25.88
N THR A 116 -4.19 -7.25 24.57
CA THR A 116 -3.04 -6.85 23.75
C THR A 116 -3.28 -5.48 23.11
N VAL A 117 -2.32 -4.59 23.22
CA VAL A 117 -2.28 -3.29 22.51
C VAL A 117 -1.16 -3.29 21.49
N CYS A 118 -1.47 -2.92 20.25
CA CYS A 118 -0.52 -2.76 19.17
C CYS A 118 -0.46 -1.30 18.71
N VAL A 119 0.75 -0.78 18.48
CA VAL A 119 0.99 0.55 17.91
C VAL A 119 1.58 0.39 16.52
N TRP A 120 1.08 1.14 15.56
CA TRP A 120 1.37 0.98 14.14
C TRP A 120 1.79 2.31 13.53
N VAL A 121 2.77 2.28 12.63
CA VAL A 121 3.07 3.44 11.78
C VAL A 121 1.95 3.56 10.75
N ALA A 122 1.13 4.62 10.81
CA ALA A 122 -0.09 4.73 10.02
C ALA A 122 0.16 4.76 8.52
N SER A 123 1.27 5.36 8.08
CA SER A 123 1.64 5.45 6.66
C SER A 123 2.05 4.11 6.05
N THR A 124 2.54 3.16 6.86
CA THR A 124 3.09 1.89 6.35
C THR A 124 2.34 0.65 6.83
N GLY A 125 1.49 0.79 7.86
CA GLY A 125 0.85 -0.33 8.56
C GLY A 125 1.83 -1.21 9.33
N LYS A 126 3.12 -0.85 9.43
CA LYS A 126 4.12 -1.65 10.15
C LYS A 126 3.88 -1.57 11.65
N LEU A 127 3.91 -2.73 12.32
CA LEU A 127 3.84 -2.81 13.78
C LEU A 127 5.10 -2.18 14.39
N ARG A 128 4.91 -1.19 15.25
CA ARG A 128 5.95 -0.49 16.00
C ARG A 128 6.14 -1.10 17.38
N PHE A 129 5.04 -1.27 18.11
CA PHE A 129 5.05 -1.81 19.46
C PHE A 129 3.92 -2.83 19.65
N ARG A 130 4.17 -3.81 20.51
CA ARG A 130 3.17 -4.78 20.99
C ARG A 130 3.28 -4.92 22.49
N PHE A 131 2.20 -4.62 23.19
CA PHE A 131 2.08 -4.78 24.62
C PHE A 131 1.11 -5.92 24.91
N THR A 132 1.66 -7.08 25.26
CA THR A 132 0.85 -8.21 25.74
C THR A 132 0.52 -7.98 27.21
N ARG A 133 -0.72 -8.21 27.61
CA ARG A 133 -1.20 -7.99 28.99
C ARG A 133 -1.21 -6.53 29.44
N ALA A 134 -1.49 -5.60 28.52
CA ALA A 134 -1.70 -4.18 28.86
C ALA A 134 -2.90 -3.99 29.80
N HIS A 135 -3.83 -4.94 29.81
CA HIS A 135 -4.93 -5.03 30.76
C HIS A 135 -5.12 -6.48 31.23
N SER A 136 -4.01 -7.13 31.62
CA SER A 136 -3.99 -8.58 31.91
C SER A 136 -4.51 -9.40 30.72
N ASP A 137 -5.20 -10.51 30.94
CA ASP A 137 -5.90 -11.28 29.91
C ASP A 137 -7.35 -10.79 29.70
N HIS A 138 -7.69 -9.60 30.19
CA HIS A 138 -9.02 -9.03 30.08
C HIS A 138 -9.16 -8.13 28.85
N ARG A 139 -10.38 -8.11 28.31
CA ARG A 139 -10.76 -7.27 27.18
C ARG A 139 -10.55 -5.79 27.51
N ILE A 140 -9.88 -5.10 26.60
CA ILE A 140 -9.81 -3.63 26.64
C ILE A 140 -11.14 -3.07 26.14
N THR A 141 -11.84 -2.34 27.01
CA THR A 141 -13.16 -1.77 26.74
C THR A 141 -13.08 -0.35 26.20
N ALA A 142 -12.08 0.42 26.62
CA ALA A 142 -11.86 1.80 26.21
C ALA A 142 -10.37 2.12 26.15
N MET A 143 -10.01 3.07 25.29
CA MET A 143 -8.70 3.69 25.22
C MET A 143 -8.91 5.17 24.89
N THR A 144 -8.01 6.04 25.35
CA THR A 144 -7.98 7.44 24.93
C THR A 144 -6.54 7.85 24.67
N LEU A 145 -6.36 8.88 23.85
CA LEU A 145 -5.09 9.54 23.66
C LEU A 145 -5.07 10.81 24.51
N ASP A 146 -3.97 11.06 25.19
CA ASP A 146 -3.73 12.35 25.81
C ASP A 146 -3.46 13.38 24.71
N SER A 147 -4.26 14.45 24.68
CA SER A 147 -4.12 15.56 23.74
C SER A 147 -2.88 16.41 23.98
N ASN A 148 -2.20 16.24 25.13
CA ASN A 148 -1.07 17.05 25.55
C ASN A 148 0.30 16.49 25.17
N CYS A 149 0.39 15.34 24.48
CA CYS A 149 1.66 14.82 24.00
C CYS A 149 2.20 15.70 22.86
N ARG A 150 3.01 16.70 23.23
CA ARG A 150 3.93 17.44 22.36
C ARG A 150 5.25 16.68 22.22
#